data_AF-A0A521XRS6-F1
#
_entry.id   AF-A0A521XRS6-F1
#
_cell.length_a   1.000
_cell.length_b   1.000
_cell.length_c   1.000
_cell.angle_alpha   90.00
_cell.angle_beta   90.00
_cell.angle_gamma   90.00
#
_symmetry.space_group_name_H-M   'P 1'
#
loop_
_entity.id
_entity.type
_entity.pdbx_description
1 polymer ?
#
loop_
_entity_poly.entity_id
_entity_poly.type
_entity_poly.pdbx_seq_one_letter_code
_entity_poly.pdbx_strand_id
1 'polypeptide(L)'
;MDDELTGLLASGERAAFHGRPTAGVAVLRRAAELAHQSGRDSEADAAGWLLGVCLTAAGRFGAGLAVLEPLSRPVALGGERAVFGSLASSTMASVHRQLGDHVAARGHDEHAVGLAGEVAEAVFDAHLGLAADAVGLGQADVAAVELDRALAVAAGRSGWWRQRVRGHWVSAEVALLVDDPAAAARSAAEAVALAETSSAPRHVSKGLLFLGMAQLTMGDQREAAATLRRAASLAESLGTLPLAWPARAVLGALLFGASHDEAVRSLDAARGVVRRIADDLPDDLQAIWYARPDIAELMLEPV
;
A
#
# COMPACT_ATOMS: atom_id res chain seq x y z
N MET A 1 -32.57 -0.63 -7.19
CA MET A 1 -31.76 -1.27 -6.14
C MET A 1 -30.49 -1.82 -6.76
N ASP A 2 -30.59 -2.67 -7.79
CA ASP A 2 -29.44 -3.18 -8.55
C ASP A 2 -28.58 -2.09 -9.19
N ASP A 3 -29.21 -1.10 -9.84
CA ASP A 3 -28.50 0.03 -10.44
C ASP A 3 -27.80 0.92 -9.39
N GLU A 4 -28.40 1.04 -8.19
CA GLU A 4 -27.83 1.80 -7.07
C GLU A 4 -26.58 1.09 -6.53
N LEU A 5 -26.69 -0.22 -6.22
CA LEU A 5 -25.57 -1.01 -5.72
C LEU A 5 -24.40 -1.02 -6.71
N THR A 6 -24.69 -1.25 -8.00
CA THR A 6 -23.69 -1.22 -9.07
C THR A 6 -23.01 0.15 -9.17
N GLY A 7 -23.78 1.23 -9.10
CA GLY A 7 -23.26 2.59 -9.11
C GLY A 7 -22.37 2.92 -7.91
N LEU A 8 -22.75 2.45 -6.71
CA LEU A 8 -21.98 2.61 -5.49
C LEU A 8 -20.66 1.83 -5.55
N LEU A 9 -20.67 0.57 -5.96
CA LEU A 9 -19.46 -0.25 -6.12
C LEU A 9 -18.49 0.38 -7.13
N ALA A 10 -18.98 0.77 -8.31
CA ALA A 10 -18.15 1.41 -9.33
C ALA A 10 -17.56 2.75 -8.85
N SER A 11 -18.31 3.53 -8.07
CA SER A 11 -17.83 4.77 -7.48
C SER A 11 -16.78 4.52 -6.39
N GLY A 12 -17.00 3.50 -5.55
CA GLY A 12 -16.07 3.06 -4.52
C GLY A 12 -14.75 2.54 -5.09
N GLU A 13 -14.81 1.71 -6.14
CA GLU A 13 -13.63 1.21 -6.85
C GLU A 13 -12.80 2.37 -7.46
N ARG A 14 -13.48 3.33 -8.12
CA ARG A 14 -12.82 4.53 -8.62
C ARG A 14 -12.14 5.31 -7.50
N ALA A 15 -12.77 5.46 -6.34
CA ALA A 15 -12.13 6.12 -5.20
C ALA A 15 -10.92 5.34 -4.66
N ALA A 16 -11.00 4.00 -4.63
CA ALA A 16 -9.93 3.13 -4.14
C ALA A 16 -8.67 3.16 -5.04
N PHE A 17 -8.84 3.23 -6.36
CA PHE A 17 -7.73 3.03 -7.31
C PHE A 17 -7.38 4.26 -8.16
N HIS A 18 -8.34 5.12 -8.44
CA HIS A 18 -8.22 6.26 -9.37
C HIS A 18 -8.44 7.63 -8.71
N GLY A 19 -8.79 7.69 -7.43
CA GLY A 19 -9.22 8.92 -6.76
C GLY A 19 -8.68 9.09 -5.34
N ARG A 20 -9.40 9.93 -4.57
CA ARG A 20 -9.15 10.13 -3.15
C ARG A 20 -9.77 8.98 -2.36
N PRO A 21 -9.00 8.18 -1.59
CA PRO A 21 -9.54 7.03 -0.87
C PRO A 21 -10.68 7.39 0.10
N THR A 22 -10.61 8.54 0.75
CA THR A 22 -11.65 9.01 1.69
C THR A 22 -13.02 9.24 1.04
N ALA A 23 -13.07 9.52 -0.27
CA ALA A 23 -14.33 9.67 -1.00
C ALA A 23 -15.08 8.33 -1.14
N GLY A 24 -14.38 7.20 -1.07
CA GLY A 24 -14.96 5.86 -1.16
C GLY A 24 -15.61 5.39 0.14
N VAL A 25 -15.23 5.95 1.30
CA VAL A 25 -15.59 5.38 2.62
C VAL A 25 -17.10 5.34 2.85
N ALA A 26 -17.81 6.47 2.68
CA ALA A 26 -19.25 6.51 2.89
C ALA A 26 -20.02 5.72 1.81
N VAL A 27 -19.54 5.80 0.57
CA VAL A 27 -20.10 5.10 -0.59
C VAL A 27 -20.06 3.58 -0.40
N LEU A 28 -18.91 3.05 0.03
CA LEU A 28 -18.69 1.62 0.20
C LEU A 28 -19.37 1.07 1.45
N ARG A 29 -19.49 1.85 2.52
CA ARG A 29 -20.36 1.47 3.66
C ARG A 29 -21.80 1.28 3.22
N ARG A 30 -22.35 2.23 2.45
CA ARG A 30 -23.70 2.13 1.91
C ARG A 30 -23.85 0.93 0.96
N ALA A 31 -22.84 0.67 0.11
CA ALA A 31 -22.83 -0.49 -0.78
C ALA A 31 -22.88 -1.81 0.01
N ALA A 32 -22.05 -1.95 1.04
CA ALA A 32 -22.00 -3.15 1.88
C ALA A 32 -23.33 -3.38 2.62
N GLU A 33 -23.92 -2.33 3.21
CA GLU A 33 -25.22 -2.40 3.86
C GLU A 33 -26.34 -2.83 2.90
N LEU A 34 -26.39 -2.23 1.71
CA LEU A 34 -27.41 -2.53 0.70
C LEU A 34 -27.27 -3.96 0.16
N ALA A 35 -26.04 -4.40 -0.10
CA ALA A 35 -25.74 -5.74 -0.56
C ALA A 35 -26.16 -6.78 0.49
N HIS A 36 -25.80 -6.56 1.76
CA HIS A 36 -26.17 -7.45 2.86
C HIS A 36 -27.69 -7.55 3.05
N GLN A 37 -28.40 -6.42 3.04
CA GLN A 37 -29.88 -6.38 3.13
C GLN A 37 -30.56 -7.13 1.98
N SER A 38 -29.88 -7.25 0.84
CA SER A 38 -30.39 -7.89 -0.37
C SER A 38 -29.91 -9.35 -0.53
N GLY A 39 -29.19 -9.90 0.45
CA GLY A 39 -28.63 -11.26 0.37
C GLY A 39 -27.54 -11.44 -0.69
N ARG A 40 -26.86 -10.34 -1.08
CA ARG A 40 -25.80 -10.32 -2.10
C ARG A 40 -24.43 -10.36 -1.43
N ASP A 41 -24.09 -11.52 -0.93
CA ASP A 41 -22.91 -11.70 -0.08
C ASP A 41 -21.59 -11.40 -0.83
N SER A 42 -21.45 -11.79 -2.09
CA SER A 42 -20.23 -11.52 -2.87
C SER A 42 -20.01 -10.01 -3.06
N GLU A 43 -21.06 -9.25 -3.38
CA GLU A 43 -20.99 -7.80 -3.49
C GLU A 43 -20.76 -7.11 -2.14
N ALA A 44 -21.28 -7.68 -1.06
CA ALA A 44 -21.00 -7.20 0.30
C ALA A 44 -19.52 -7.38 0.66
N ASP A 45 -18.95 -8.55 0.36
CA ASP A 45 -17.54 -8.85 0.57
C ASP A 45 -16.64 -7.95 -0.31
N ALA A 46 -17.03 -7.71 -1.57
CA ALA A 46 -16.35 -6.78 -2.46
C ALA A 46 -16.36 -5.33 -1.92
N ALA A 47 -17.52 -4.85 -1.47
CA ALA A 47 -17.66 -3.53 -0.88
C ALA A 47 -16.83 -3.39 0.41
N GLY A 48 -16.83 -4.43 1.25
CA GLY A 48 -16.04 -4.48 2.48
C GLY A 48 -14.53 -4.46 2.21
N TRP A 49 -14.04 -5.24 1.24
CA TRP A 49 -12.64 -5.21 0.84
C TRP A 49 -12.23 -3.84 0.31
N LEU A 50 -12.98 -3.27 -0.63
CA LEU A 50 -12.71 -1.93 -1.17
C LEU A 50 -12.74 -0.85 -0.07
N LEU A 51 -13.63 -0.98 0.92
CA LEU A 51 -13.70 -0.08 2.08
C LEU A 51 -12.40 -0.17 2.89
N GLY A 52 -11.93 -1.38 3.16
CA GLY A 52 -10.63 -1.62 3.81
C GLY A 52 -9.46 -1.01 3.02
N VAL A 53 -9.43 -1.18 1.69
CA VAL A 53 -8.43 -0.54 0.82
C VAL A 53 -8.48 0.99 0.94
N CYS A 54 -9.68 1.59 0.97
CA CYS A 54 -9.84 3.03 1.11
C CYS A 54 -9.34 3.55 2.46
N LEU A 55 -9.72 2.89 3.55
CA LEU A 55 -9.34 3.25 4.92
C LEU A 55 -7.83 3.15 5.12
N THR A 56 -7.24 2.01 4.76
CA THR A 56 -5.80 1.77 4.91
C THR A 56 -4.98 2.72 4.05
N ALA A 57 -5.40 3.00 2.82
CA ALA A 57 -4.74 3.99 1.97
C ALA A 57 -4.80 5.42 2.50
N ALA A 58 -5.85 5.75 3.26
CA ALA A 58 -5.98 7.03 3.96
C ALA A 58 -5.21 7.09 5.29
N GLY A 59 -4.51 6.01 5.68
CA GLY A 59 -3.81 5.91 6.96
C GLY A 59 -4.70 5.62 8.16
N ARG A 60 -5.96 5.21 7.91
CA ARG A 60 -6.89 4.73 8.93
C ARG A 60 -6.70 3.23 9.12
N PHE A 61 -5.53 2.85 9.65
CA PHE A 61 -5.10 1.46 9.76
C PHE A 61 -5.96 0.64 10.72
N GLY A 62 -6.26 1.13 11.93
CA GLY A 62 -7.10 0.41 12.87
C GLY A 62 -8.52 0.22 12.35
N ALA A 63 -9.11 1.27 11.78
CA ALA A 63 -10.43 1.18 11.16
C ALA A 63 -10.42 0.25 9.93
N GLY A 64 -9.36 0.26 9.14
CA GLY A 64 -9.18 -0.63 7.99
C GLY A 64 -9.09 -2.11 8.41
N LEU A 65 -8.26 -2.42 9.40
CA LEU A 65 -8.12 -3.77 9.96
C LEU A 65 -9.46 -4.28 10.51
N ALA A 66 -10.20 -3.44 11.23
CA ALA A 66 -11.52 -3.81 11.77
C ALA A 66 -12.55 -4.18 10.69
N VAL A 67 -12.45 -3.60 9.50
CA VAL A 67 -13.31 -3.95 8.34
C VAL A 67 -12.83 -5.22 7.65
N LEU A 68 -11.51 -5.45 7.58
CA LEU A 68 -10.90 -6.55 6.82
C LEU A 68 -10.87 -7.86 7.61
N GLU A 69 -10.71 -7.81 8.92
CA GLU A 69 -10.57 -9.01 9.76
C GLU A 69 -11.77 -9.98 9.64
N PRO A 70 -13.03 -9.53 9.63
CA PRO A 70 -14.14 -10.46 9.44
C PRO A 70 -14.13 -11.15 8.06
N LEU A 71 -13.61 -10.46 7.03
CA LEU A 71 -13.53 -10.99 5.66
C LEU A 71 -12.39 -12.01 5.49
N SER A 72 -11.29 -11.84 6.22
CA SER A 72 -10.13 -12.75 6.14
C SER A 72 -10.35 -14.08 6.84
N ARG A 73 -11.36 -14.19 7.70
CA ARG A 73 -11.68 -15.44 8.39
C ARG A 73 -12.18 -16.48 7.38
N PRO A 74 -11.69 -17.73 7.43
CA PRO A 74 -12.19 -18.78 6.57
C PRO A 74 -13.65 -19.06 6.95
N VAL A 75 -14.57 -18.54 6.14
CA VAL A 75 -15.93 -19.07 6.11
C VAL A 75 -15.84 -20.39 5.37
N ALA A 76 -16.67 -21.38 5.71
CA ALA A 76 -16.77 -22.67 5.02
C ALA A 76 -17.31 -22.52 3.58
N LEU A 77 -16.78 -21.58 2.80
CA LEU A 77 -17.28 -21.12 1.52
C LEU A 77 -16.18 -21.30 0.48
N GLY A 78 -16.41 -22.21 -0.47
CA GLY A 78 -15.70 -22.22 -1.74
C GLY A 78 -16.25 -21.13 -2.68
N GLY A 79 -15.56 -20.90 -3.80
CA GLY A 79 -16.00 -19.99 -4.85
C GLY A 79 -15.56 -18.53 -4.66
N GLU A 80 -16.28 -17.59 -5.28
CA GLU A 80 -15.92 -16.17 -5.41
C GLU A 80 -15.64 -15.46 -4.06
N ARG A 81 -16.29 -15.90 -2.98
CA ARG A 81 -16.12 -15.29 -1.65
C ARG A 81 -14.74 -15.55 -1.03
N ALA A 82 -14.10 -16.68 -1.37
CA ALA A 82 -12.74 -17.00 -0.91
C ALA A 82 -11.71 -15.99 -1.45
N VAL A 83 -11.95 -15.42 -2.63
CA VAL A 83 -11.11 -14.39 -3.24
C VAL A 83 -11.03 -13.16 -2.35
N PHE A 84 -12.17 -12.68 -1.84
CA PHE A 84 -12.18 -11.51 -0.97
C PHE A 84 -11.52 -11.79 0.38
N GLY A 85 -11.55 -13.03 0.88
CA GLY A 85 -10.76 -13.43 2.04
C GLY A 85 -9.25 -13.35 1.79
N SER A 86 -8.78 -13.82 0.63
CA SER A 86 -7.37 -13.69 0.23
C SER A 86 -6.96 -12.22 0.06
N LEU A 87 -7.76 -11.43 -0.69
CA LEU A 87 -7.51 -10.01 -0.91
C LEU A 87 -7.55 -9.19 0.39
N ALA A 88 -8.46 -9.52 1.32
CA ALA A 88 -8.52 -8.89 2.63
C ALA A 88 -7.26 -9.22 3.45
N SER A 89 -6.83 -10.49 3.46
CA SER A 89 -5.62 -10.94 4.15
C SER A 89 -4.37 -10.23 3.61
N SER A 90 -4.18 -10.14 2.29
CA SER A 90 -3.07 -9.39 1.71
C SER A 90 -3.14 -7.87 1.97
N THR A 91 -4.34 -7.32 2.14
CA THR A 91 -4.50 -5.91 2.53
C THR A 91 -4.12 -5.69 4.00
N MET A 92 -4.49 -6.61 4.89
CA MET A 92 -4.03 -6.61 6.29
C MET A 92 -2.51 -6.76 6.37
N ALA A 93 -1.93 -7.68 5.59
CA ALA A 93 -0.48 -7.85 5.48
C ALA A 93 0.22 -6.55 5.07
N SER A 94 -0.35 -5.84 4.09
CA SER A 94 0.17 -4.53 3.71
C SER A 94 0.12 -3.50 4.85
N VAL A 95 -0.86 -3.54 5.74
CA VAL A 95 -0.89 -2.67 6.93
C VAL A 95 0.24 -3.05 7.88
N HIS A 96 0.45 -4.34 8.16
CA HIS A 96 1.55 -4.79 9.03
C HIS A 96 2.94 -4.43 8.46
N ARG A 97 3.14 -4.50 7.13
CA ARG A 97 4.34 -3.95 6.48
C ARG A 97 4.49 -2.45 6.74
N GLN A 98 3.40 -1.70 6.63
CA GLN A 98 3.41 -0.27 6.95
C GLN A 98 3.62 -0.01 8.45
N LEU A 99 3.43 -0.98 9.35
CA LEU A 99 3.76 -0.90 10.77
C LEU A 99 5.17 -1.43 11.09
N GLY A 100 5.91 -1.94 10.09
CA GLY A 100 7.24 -2.51 10.27
C GLY A 100 7.23 -3.93 10.83
N ASP A 101 6.05 -4.53 11.03
CA ASP A 101 5.89 -5.90 11.50
C ASP A 101 5.81 -6.86 10.31
N HIS A 102 6.96 -7.14 9.71
CA HIS A 102 7.07 -8.00 8.53
C HIS A 102 6.80 -9.48 8.84
N VAL A 103 6.90 -9.90 10.11
CA VAL A 103 6.57 -11.26 10.53
C VAL A 103 5.06 -11.46 10.55
N ALA A 104 4.31 -10.53 11.16
CA ALA A 104 2.85 -10.58 11.12
C ALA A 104 2.33 -10.44 9.69
N ALA A 105 2.94 -9.55 8.89
CA ALA A 105 2.58 -9.39 7.50
C ALA A 105 2.73 -10.69 6.70
N ARG A 106 3.85 -11.41 6.86
CA ARG A 106 4.06 -12.71 6.25
C ARG A 106 2.97 -13.71 6.61
N GLY A 107 2.60 -13.81 7.90
CA GLY A 107 1.54 -14.71 8.33
C GLY A 107 0.20 -14.43 7.63
N HIS A 108 -0.12 -13.15 7.40
CA HIS A 108 -1.31 -12.77 6.65
C HIS A 108 -1.23 -13.09 5.16
N ASP A 109 -0.08 -12.89 4.51
CA ASP A 109 0.08 -13.24 3.09
C ASP A 109 0.18 -14.77 2.86
N GLU A 110 0.74 -15.54 3.81
CA GLU A 110 0.69 -17.01 3.80
C GLU A 110 -0.76 -17.52 3.91
N HIS A 111 -1.55 -16.90 4.78
CA HIS A 111 -2.99 -17.17 4.87
C HIS A 111 -3.72 -16.78 3.57
N ALA A 112 -3.34 -15.65 2.95
CA ALA A 112 -3.88 -15.23 1.66
C ALA A 112 -3.59 -16.24 0.54
N VAL A 113 -2.40 -16.86 0.52
CA VAL A 113 -2.07 -17.96 -0.40
C VAL A 113 -3.01 -19.15 -0.19
N GLY A 114 -3.26 -19.53 1.07
CA GLY A 114 -4.18 -20.62 1.41
C GLY A 114 -5.62 -20.37 0.93
N LEU A 115 -6.06 -19.11 0.90
CA LEU A 115 -7.40 -18.71 0.45
C LEU A 115 -7.52 -18.44 -1.06
N ALA A 116 -6.42 -18.13 -1.74
CA ALA A 116 -6.43 -17.67 -3.14
C ALA A 116 -6.99 -18.70 -4.13
N GLY A 117 -6.86 -19.99 -3.82
CA GLY A 117 -7.26 -21.08 -4.71
C GLY A 117 -6.60 -20.94 -6.09
N GLU A 118 -7.40 -21.08 -7.16
CA GLU A 118 -6.94 -20.91 -8.55
C GLU A 118 -7.21 -19.49 -9.10
N VAL A 119 -7.69 -18.57 -8.26
CA VAL A 119 -8.05 -17.22 -8.72
C VAL A 119 -6.80 -16.39 -8.91
N ALA A 120 -6.42 -16.22 -10.18
CA ALA A 120 -5.13 -15.64 -10.57
C ALA A 120 -4.84 -14.27 -9.92
N GLU A 121 -5.85 -13.40 -9.73
CA GLU A 121 -5.64 -12.11 -9.07
C GLU A 121 -5.26 -12.27 -7.59
N ALA A 122 -5.94 -13.16 -6.87
CA ALA A 122 -5.63 -13.47 -5.48
C ALA A 122 -4.26 -14.14 -5.33
N VAL A 123 -3.93 -15.08 -6.22
CA VAL A 123 -2.62 -15.74 -6.26
C VAL A 123 -1.51 -14.72 -6.50
N PHE A 124 -1.71 -13.81 -7.47
CA PHE A 124 -0.76 -12.72 -7.72
C PHE A 124 -0.55 -11.85 -6.48
N ASP A 125 -1.63 -11.35 -5.88
CA ASP A 125 -1.54 -10.38 -4.78
C ASP A 125 -0.90 -11.00 -3.53
N ALA A 126 -1.16 -12.28 -3.25
CA ALA A 126 -0.59 -13.02 -2.13
C ALA A 126 0.93 -13.30 -2.31
N HIS A 127 1.35 -13.82 -3.47
CA HIS A 127 2.78 -14.05 -3.73
C HIS A 127 3.58 -12.74 -3.82
N LEU A 128 2.99 -11.69 -4.39
CA LEU A 128 3.63 -10.38 -4.39
C LEU A 128 3.80 -9.83 -2.96
N GLY A 129 2.82 -10.09 -2.09
CA GLY A 129 2.87 -9.77 -0.67
C GLY A 129 4.01 -10.49 0.05
N LEU A 130 4.13 -11.81 -0.13
CA LEU A 130 5.23 -12.62 0.41
C LEU A 130 6.61 -12.12 -0.05
N ALA A 131 6.73 -11.70 -1.30
CA ALA A 131 7.96 -11.09 -1.81
C ALA A 131 8.30 -9.80 -1.06
N ALA A 132 7.32 -8.91 -0.84
CA ALA A 132 7.51 -7.68 -0.08
C ALA A 132 7.85 -7.94 1.40
N ASP A 133 7.27 -8.96 2.02
CA ASP A 133 7.60 -9.36 3.39
C ASP A 133 9.02 -9.90 3.50
N ALA A 134 9.43 -10.72 2.52
CA ALA A 134 10.80 -11.19 2.41
C ALA A 134 11.79 -10.02 2.25
N VAL A 135 11.43 -8.96 1.52
CA VAL A 135 12.27 -7.75 1.49
C VAL A 135 12.39 -7.12 2.87
N GLY A 136 11.29 -6.90 3.57
CA GLY A 136 11.30 -6.33 4.92
C GLY A 136 12.05 -7.18 5.96
N LEU A 137 12.21 -8.48 5.70
CA LEU A 137 12.97 -9.42 6.54
C LEU A 137 14.41 -9.64 6.05
N GLY A 138 14.85 -8.94 5.01
CA GLY A 138 16.21 -9.06 4.46
C GLY A 138 16.50 -10.40 3.76
N GLN A 139 15.47 -11.08 3.25
CA GLN A 139 15.56 -12.42 2.67
C GLN A 139 15.53 -12.37 1.15
N ALA A 140 16.65 -11.98 0.54
CA ALA A 140 16.75 -11.72 -0.90
C ALA A 140 16.32 -12.91 -1.78
N ASP A 141 16.77 -14.12 -1.48
CA ASP A 141 16.44 -15.32 -2.26
C ASP A 141 14.93 -15.63 -2.23
N VAL A 142 14.31 -15.50 -1.05
CA VAL A 142 12.86 -15.71 -0.90
C VAL A 142 12.09 -14.64 -1.65
N ALA A 143 12.53 -13.38 -1.54
CA ALA A 143 11.89 -12.26 -2.22
C ALA A 143 11.92 -12.43 -3.75
N ALA A 144 13.04 -12.87 -4.30
CA ALA A 144 13.17 -13.15 -5.74
C ALA A 144 12.24 -14.28 -6.19
N VAL A 145 12.20 -15.40 -5.46
CA VAL A 145 11.35 -16.55 -5.81
C VAL A 145 9.86 -16.19 -5.78
N GLU A 146 9.40 -15.50 -4.74
CA GLU A 146 7.98 -15.12 -4.64
C GLU A 146 7.60 -14.03 -5.64
N LEU A 147 8.52 -13.10 -5.95
CA LEU A 147 8.33 -12.11 -7.01
C LEU A 147 8.19 -12.78 -8.38
N ASP A 148 9.05 -13.74 -8.71
CA ASP A 148 8.98 -14.49 -9.98
C ASP A 148 7.64 -15.23 -10.12
N ARG A 149 7.15 -15.85 -9.03
CA ARG A 149 5.84 -16.49 -9.00
C ARG A 149 4.72 -15.49 -9.29
N ALA A 150 4.72 -14.34 -8.64
CA ALA A 150 3.72 -13.31 -8.89
C ALA A 150 3.79 -12.80 -10.35
N LEU A 151 4.99 -12.46 -10.84
CA LEU A 151 5.15 -11.94 -12.21
C LEU A 151 4.76 -12.98 -13.28
N ALA A 152 5.00 -14.27 -13.05
CA ALA A 152 4.54 -15.34 -13.93
C ALA A 152 3.00 -15.37 -14.06
N VAL A 153 2.27 -15.07 -12.98
CA VAL A 153 0.80 -14.96 -13.02
C VAL A 153 0.36 -13.73 -13.81
N ALA A 154 1.07 -12.60 -13.75
CA ALA A 154 0.75 -11.41 -14.52
C ALA A 154 1.16 -11.49 -16.01
N ALA A 155 2.01 -12.46 -16.38
CA ALA A 155 2.53 -12.60 -17.74
C ALA A 155 1.41 -12.71 -18.78
N GLY A 156 1.52 -11.94 -19.87
CA GLY A 156 0.55 -11.91 -20.96
C GLY A 156 -0.76 -11.17 -20.67
N ARG A 157 -0.99 -10.71 -19.43
CA ARG A 157 -2.24 -10.02 -19.02
C ARG A 157 -2.08 -8.50 -19.10
N SER A 158 -2.10 -7.95 -20.32
CA SER A 158 -1.85 -6.52 -20.55
C SER A 158 -2.83 -5.58 -19.83
N GLY A 159 -4.07 -6.01 -19.60
CA GLY A 159 -5.10 -5.25 -18.87
C GLY A 159 -4.92 -5.18 -17.35
N TRP A 160 -3.98 -5.97 -16.78
CA TRP A 160 -3.71 -6.00 -15.34
C TRP A 160 -2.76 -4.89 -14.92
N TRP A 161 -3.15 -3.65 -15.20
CA TRP A 161 -2.31 -2.48 -14.92
C TRP A 161 -1.93 -2.39 -13.44
N ARG A 162 -2.87 -2.66 -12.51
CA ARG A 162 -2.64 -2.55 -11.06
C ARG A 162 -1.59 -3.54 -10.59
N GLN A 163 -1.74 -4.81 -10.97
CA GLN A 163 -0.81 -5.88 -10.64
C GLN A 163 0.57 -5.58 -11.19
N ARG A 164 0.66 -5.14 -12.45
CA ARG A 164 1.94 -4.79 -13.08
C ARG A 164 2.63 -3.62 -12.40
N VAL A 165 1.91 -2.54 -12.06
CA VAL A 165 2.48 -1.42 -11.29
C VAL A 165 3.02 -1.91 -9.94
N ARG A 166 2.27 -2.74 -9.23
CA ARG A 166 2.71 -3.29 -7.94
C ARG A 166 3.88 -4.26 -8.09
N GLY A 167 3.93 -5.02 -9.18
CA GLY A 167 5.06 -5.87 -9.56
C GLY A 167 6.34 -5.03 -9.68
N HIS A 168 6.28 -3.92 -10.42
CA HIS A 168 7.41 -3.01 -10.55
C HIS A 168 7.85 -2.37 -9.23
N TRP A 169 6.93 -2.11 -8.28
CA TRP A 169 7.29 -1.65 -6.94
C TRP A 169 8.13 -2.68 -6.19
N VAL A 170 7.65 -3.92 -6.12
CA VAL A 170 8.38 -4.97 -5.39
C VAL A 170 9.67 -5.35 -6.11
N SER A 171 9.71 -5.30 -7.45
CA SER A 171 10.97 -5.40 -8.20
C SER A 171 11.97 -4.32 -7.80
N ALA A 172 11.53 -3.08 -7.58
CA ALA A 172 12.41 -2.02 -7.12
C ALA A 172 12.89 -2.26 -5.68
N GLU A 173 12.03 -2.74 -4.80
CA GLU A 173 12.37 -3.11 -3.41
C GLU A 173 13.39 -4.26 -3.37
N VAL A 174 13.20 -5.32 -4.18
CA VAL A 174 14.14 -6.43 -4.32
C VAL A 174 15.48 -5.95 -4.86
N ALA A 175 15.49 -5.07 -5.87
CA ALA A 175 16.71 -4.50 -6.42
C ALA A 175 17.49 -3.67 -5.38
N LEU A 176 16.80 -2.88 -4.56
CA LEU A 176 17.45 -2.15 -3.45
C LEU A 176 18.02 -3.10 -2.39
N LEU A 177 17.34 -4.20 -2.08
CA LEU A 177 17.82 -5.19 -1.11
C LEU A 177 19.14 -5.84 -1.55
N VAL A 178 19.35 -6.03 -2.86
CA VAL A 178 20.57 -6.61 -3.44
C VAL A 178 21.58 -5.56 -3.90
N ASP A 179 21.44 -4.31 -3.45
CA ASP A 179 22.33 -3.18 -3.76
C ASP A 179 22.45 -2.87 -5.27
N ASP A 180 21.35 -3.01 -6.03
CA ASP A 180 21.23 -2.53 -7.42
C ASP A 180 20.24 -1.35 -7.51
N PRO A 181 20.65 -0.15 -7.07
CA PRO A 181 19.78 1.03 -7.10
C PRO A 181 19.46 1.48 -8.54
N ALA A 182 20.28 1.10 -9.54
CA ALA A 182 20.00 1.40 -10.93
C ALA A 182 18.83 0.56 -11.47
N ALA A 183 18.76 -0.73 -11.15
CA ALA A 183 17.59 -1.55 -11.44
C ALA A 183 16.35 -1.06 -10.69
N ALA A 184 16.51 -0.67 -9.43
CA ALA A 184 15.41 -0.10 -8.65
C ALA A 184 14.82 1.15 -9.31
N ALA A 185 15.68 2.07 -9.76
CA ALA A 185 15.25 3.29 -10.45
C ALA A 185 14.51 2.98 -11.76
N ARG A 186 14.98 2.00 -12.56
CA ARG A 186 14.30 1.57 -13.78
C ARG A 186 12.90 1.02 -13.49
N SER A 187 12.80 0.06 -12.56
CA SER A 187 11.50 -0.52 -12.20
C SER A 187 10.54 0.53 -11.61
N ALA A 188 11.03 1.42 -10.73
CA ALA A 188 10.18 2.48 -10.19
C ALA A 188 9.70 3.47 -11.27
N ALA A 189 10.54 3.83 -12.23
CA ALA A 189 10.16 4.68 -13.36
C ALA A 189 9.09 4.01 -14.25
N GLU A 190 9.22 2.71 -14.53
CA GLU A 190 8.20 1.92 -15.24
C GLU A 190 6.87 1.89 -14.48
N ALA A 191 6.92 1.74 -13.15
CA ALA A 191 5.73 1.80 -12.29
C ALA A 191 5.02 3.16 -12.40
N VAL A 192 5.79 4.26 -12.37
CA VAL A 192 5.26 5.63 -12.52
C VAL A 192 4.59 5.80 -13.87
N ALA A 193 5.29 5.46 -14.96
CA ALA A 193 4.77 5.62 -16.32
C ALA A 193 3.47 4.82 -16.52
N LEU A 194 3.43 3.57 -16.07
CA LEU A 194 2.23 2.74 -16.18
C LEU A 194 1.08 3.28 -15.32
N ALA A 195 1.35 3.74 -14.11
CA ALA A 195 0.33 4.34 -13.24
C ALA A 195 -0.23 5.66 -13.81
N GLU A 196 0.60 6.47 -14.47
CA GLU A 196 0.16 7.70 -15.16
C GLU A 196 -0.78 7.36 -16.32
N THR A 197 -0.39 6.44 -17.21
CA THR A 197 -1.26 6.00 -18.33
C THR A 197 -2.57 5.36 -17.86
N SER A 198 -2.56 4.77 -16.67
CA SER A 198 -3.73 4.14 -16.05
C SER A 198 -4.55 5.10 -15.18
N SER A 199 -4.22 6.40 -15.17
CA SER A 199 -4.93 7.43 -14.38
C SER A 199 -5.07 7.05 -12.90
N ALA A 200 -3.97 6.59 -12.30
CA ALA A 200 -3.94 6.03 -10.95
C ALA A 200 -3.02 6.86 -10.03
N PRO A 201 -3.43 8.07 -9.60
CA PRO A 201 -2.53 9.06 -9.00
C PRO A 201 -1.90 8.63 -7.67
N ARG A 202 -2.60 7.81 -6.86
CA ARG A 202 -1.99 7.19 -5.67
C ARG A 202 -0.82 6.27 -6.03
N HIS A 203 -0.99 5.51 -7.11
CA HIS A 203 0.03 4.59 -7.57
C HIS A 203 1.22 5.36 -8.18
N VAL A 204 0.96 6.49 -8.85
CA VAL A 204 2.02 7.43 -9.26
C VAL A 204 2.81 7.94 -8.06
N SER A 205 2.15 8.41 -7.00
CA SER A 205 2.81 8.89 -5.78
C SER A 205 3.69 7.82 -5.14
N LYS A 206 3.21 6.58 -5.00
CA LYS A 206 3.99 5.47 -4.46
C LYS A 206 5.17 5.08 -5.37
N GLY A 207 5.00 5.09 -6.69
CA GLY A 207 6.10 4.87 -7.63
C GLY A 207 7.18 5.96 -7.53
N LEU A 208 6.79 7.22 -7.38
CA LEU A 208 7.71 8.34 -7.19
C LEU A 208 8.48 8.22 -5.87
N LEU A 209 7.84 7.73 -4.79
CA LEU A 209 8.54 7.48 -3.52
C LEU A 209 9.69 6.49 -3.73
N PHE A 210 9.45 5.34 -4.38
CA PHE A 210 10.52 4.37 -4.69
C PHE A 210 11.58 4.93 -5.63
N LEU A 211 11.18 5.70 -6.66
CA LEU A 211 12.13 6.32 -7.58
C LEU A 211 13.03 7.31 -6.86
N GLY A 212 12.47 8.14 -5.97
CA GLY A 212 13.23 9.10 -5.17
C GLY A 212 14.22 8.41 -4.23
N MET A 213 13.82 7.29 -3.63
CA MET A 213 14.72 6.46 -2.82
C MET A 213 15.86 5.87 -3.66
N ALA A 214 15.57 5.30 -4.83
CA ALA A 214 16.60 4.76 -5.71
C ALA A 214 17.58 5.83 -6.19
N GLN A 215 17.09 7.00 -6.58
CA GLN A 215 17.93 8.17 -6.93
C GLN A 215 18.82 8.60 -5.78
N LEU A 216 18.29 8.62 -4.55
CA LEU A 216 19.06 8.94 -3.37
C LEU A 216 20.20 7.94 -3.14
N THR A 217 19.92 6.64 -3.27
CA THR A 217 20.92 5.57 -3.13
C THR A 217 22.00 5.63 -4.21
N MET A 218 21.67 6.09 -5.43
CA MET A 218 22.65 6.34 -6.50
C MET A 218 23.51 7.60 -6.25
N GLY A 219 23.17 8.43 -5.26
CA GLY A 219 23.86 9.70 -4.97
C GLY A 219 23.29 10.92 -5.70
N ASP A 220 22.19 10.78 -6.44
CA ASP A 220 21.55 11.85 -7.21
C ASP A 220 20.65 12.73 -6.33
N GLN A 221 21.23 13.34 -5.28
CA GLN A 221 20.50 14.06 -4.23
C GLN A 221 19.53 15.12 -4.76
N ARG A 222 19.91 15.88 -5.79
CA ARG A 222 19.06 16.92 -6.37
C ARG A 222 17.81 16.35 -7.03
N GLU A 223 17.97 15.29 -7.82
CA GLU A 223 16.86 14.61 -8.49
C GLU A 223 15.97 13.90 -7.46
N ALA A 224 16.58 13.20 -6.50
CA ALA A 224 15.86 12.58 -5.38
C ALA A 224 14.99 13.59 -4.63
N ALA A 225 15.51 14.77 -4.28
CA ALA A 225 14.75 15.81 -3.61
C ALA A 225 13.56 16.31 -4.45
N ALA A 226 13.74 16.50 -5.77
CA ALA A 226 12.66 16.90 -6.67
C ALA A 226 11.56 15.81 -6.74
N THR A 227 11.96 14.56 -6.90
CA THR A 227 11.06 13.41 -6.99
C THR A 227 10.28 13.19 -5.69
N LEU A 228 10.96 13.19 -4.53
CA LEU A 228 10.33 13.01 -3.22
C LEU A 228 9.35 14.14 -2.89
N ARG A 229 9.68 15.38 -3.28
CA ARG A 229 8.76 16.52 -3.14
C ARG A 229 7.49 16.31 -3.95
N ARG A 230 7.60 15.84 -5.21
CA ARG A 230 6.45 15.51 -6.06
C ARG A 230 5.64 14.36 -5.46
N ALA A 231 6.29 13.32 -4.95
CA ALA A 231 5.63 12.19 -4.29
C ALA A 231 4.80 12.64 -3.08
N ALA A 232 5.41 13.46 -2.21
CA ALA A 232 4.78 14.01 -1.00
C ALA A 232 3.58 14.91 -1.33
N SER A 233 3.75 15.90 -2.23
CA SER A 233 2.66 16.81 -2.59
C SER A 233 1.47 16.08 -3.22
N LEU A 234 1.73 15.06 -4.05
CA LEU A 234 0.67 14.25 -4.61
C LEU A 234 -0.04 13.43 -3.53
N ALA A 235 0.71 12.77 -2.63
CA ALA A 235 0.15 12.01 -1.51
C ALA A 235 -0.75 12.88 -0.60
N GLU A 236 -0.29 14.09 -0.26
CA GLU A 236 -1.03 15.07 0.53
C GLU A 236 -2.32 15.50 -0.16
N SER A 237 -2.26 15.79 -1.47
CA SER A 237 -3.45 16.20 -2.25
C SER A 237 -4.52 15.11 -2.35
N LEU A 238 -4.12 13.84 -2.17
CA LEU A 238 -4.99 12.67 -2.18
C LEU A 238 -5.45 12.24 -0.78
N GLY A 239 -4.82 12.77 0.27
CA GLY A 239 -5.03 12.33 1.65
C GLY A 239 -4.44 10.94 1.94
N THR A 240 -3.44 10.48 1.19
CA THR A 240 -2.81 9.16 1.38
C THR A 240 -1.66 9.25 2.38
N LEU A 241 -2.02 9.32 3.66
CA LEU A 241 -1.10 9.54 4.77
C LEU A 241 0.11 8.58 4.80
N PRO A 242 -0.04 7.26 4.55
CA PRO A 242 1.09 6.33 4.57
C PRO A 242 2.16 6.62 3.50
N LEU A 243 1.80 7.33 2.42
CA LEU A 243 2.76 7.75 1.39
C LEU A 243 3.36 9.13 1.66
N ALA A 244 2.62 9.99 2.37
CA ALA A 244 3.05 11.36 2.65
C ALA A 244 4.19 11.40 3.67
N TRP A 245 4.08 10.68 4.79
CA TRP A 245 5.07 10.75 5.86
C TRP A 245 6.47 10.27 5.45
N PRO A 246 6.69 9.13 4.75
CA PRO A 246 8.04 8.69 4.43
C PRO A 246 8.66 9.60 3.36
N ALA A 247 7.87 10.06 2.38
CA ALA A 247 8.33 11.02 1.37
C ALA A 247 8.81 12.33 2.02
N ARG A 248 8.08 12.82 3.01
CA ARG A 248 8.43 14.03 3.77
C ARG A 248 9.61 13.82 4.72
N ALA A 249 9.68 12.68 5.41
CA ALA A 249 10.78 12.36 6.31
C ALA A 249 12.11 12.29 5.56
N VAL A 250 12.16 11.52 4.46
CA VAL A 250 13.37 11.38 3.64
C VAL A 250 13.76 12.70 3.00
N LEU A 251 12.79 13.45 2.43
CA LEU A 251 13.06 14.79 1.88
C LEU A 251 13.63 15.74 2.94
N GLY A 252 13.07 15.71 4.15
CA GLY A 252 13.52 16.52 5.27
C GLY A 252 14.97 16.22 5.66
N ALA A 253 15.29 14.93 5.85
CA ALA A 253 16.65 14.49 6.15
C ALA A 253 17.65 14.88 5.05
N LEU A 254 17.27 14.67 3.78
CA LEU A 254 18.10 15.00 2.62
C LEU A 254 18.43 16.51 2.52
N LEU A 255 17.49 17.37 2.91
CA LEU A 255 17.63 18.82 2.75
C LEU A 255 18.29 19.51 3.95
N PHE A 256 18.60 18.80 5.04
CA PHE A 256 19.06 19.44 6.28
C PHE A 256 20.30 20.33 6.09
N GLY A 257 21.26 19.91 5.25
CA GLY A 257 22.46 20.69 4.93
C GLY A 257 22.33 21.67 3.76
N ALA A 258 21.23 21.62 3.00
CA ALA A 258 21.05 22.41 1.77
C ALA A 258 19.98 23.50 1.88
N SER A 259 18.91 23.25 2.65
CA SER A 259 17.78 24.16 2.84
C SER A 259 17.11 23.86 4.18
N HIS A 260 17.65 24.44 5.25
CA HIS A 260 17.22 24.17 6.63
C HIS A 260 15.70 24.40 6.83
N ASP A 261 15.17 25.52 6.35
CA ASP A 261 13.74 25.84 6.50
C ASP A 261 12.81 24.81 5.81
N GLU A 262 13.22 24.30 4.65
CA GLU A 262 12.44 23.27 3.95
C GLU A 262 12.58 21.91 4.62
N ALA A 263 13.76 21.59 5.14
CA ALA A 263 14.02 20.39 5.90
C ALA A 263 13.10 20.33 7.14
N VAL A 264 13.08 21.39 7.95
CA VAL A 264 12.22 21.50 9.14
C VAL A 264 10.75 21.34 8.78
N ARG A 265 10.24 22.10 7.80
CA ARG A 265 8.83 21.97 7.36
C ARG A 265 8.47 20.55 6.91
N SER A 266 9.40 19.87 6.22
CA SER A 266 9.16 18.50 5.75
C SER A 266 9.14 17.52 6.91
N LEU A 267 10.07 17.61 7.86
CA LEU A 267 10.08 16.76 9.05
C LEU A 267 8.85 16.99 9.94
N ASP A 268 8.42 18.24 10.12
CA ASP A 268 7.20 18.56 10.89
C ASP A 268 5.94 17.98 10.24
N ALA A 269 5.83 18.07 8.90
CA ALA A 269 4.74 17.44 8.16
C ALA A 269 4.75 15.92 8.35
N ALA A 270 5.91 15.27 8.29
CA ALA A 270 6.05 13.84 8.53
C ALA A 270 5.60 13.44 9.94
N ARG A 271 6.10 14.13 10.99
CA ARG A 271 5.69 13.91 12.39
C ARG A 271 4.19 14.08 12.59
N GLY A 272 3.59 15.10 12.00
CA GLY A 272 2.15 15.34 12.06
C GLY A 272 1.33 14.22 11.42
N VAL A 273 1.82 13.60 10.34
CA VAL A 273 1.18 12.43 9.74
C VAL A 273 1.35 11.18 10.61
N VAL A 274 2.55 10.95 11.15
CA VAL A 274 2.85 9.81 12.04
C VAL A 274 1.90 9.78 13.25
N ARG A 275 1.68 10.94 13.90
CA ARG A 275 0.72 11.06 15.01
C ARG A 275 -0.70 10.74 14.59
N ARG A 276 -1.16 11.25 13.44
CA ARG A 276 -2.52 10.98 12.93
C ARG A 276 -2.77 9.52 12.58
N ILE A 277 -1.77 8.80 12.09
CA ILE A 277 -1.87 7.34 11.87
C ILE A 277 -1.98 6.63 13.22
N ALA A 278 -1.16 7.04 14.20
CA ALA A 278 -1.17 6.48 15.55
C ALA A 278 -2.51 6.66 16.27
N ASP A 279 -3.19 7.80 16.09
CA ASP A 279 -4.48 8.10 16.71
C ASP A 279 -5.61 7.13 16.30
N ASP A 280 -5.48 6.43 15.17
CA ASP A 280 -6.46 5.44 14.71
C ASP A 280 -6.09 4.00 15.09
N LEU A 281 -4.86 3.75 15.55
CA LEU A 281 -4.40 2.41 15.88
C LEU A 281 -4.92 1.95 17.25
N PRO A 282 -5.27 0.67 17.42
CA PRO A 282 -5.39 0.04 18.73
C PRO A 282 -4.10 0.16 19.55
N ASP A 283 -4.20 0.16 20.88
CA ASP A 283 -3.07 0.44 21.79
C ASP A 283 -1.83 -0.43 21.54
N ASP A 284 -2.03 -1.72 21.24
CA ASP A 284 -0.96 -2.67 20.94
C ASP A 284 -0.24 -2.34 19.63
N LEU A 285 -0.99 -2.03 18.56
CA LEU A 285 -0.41 -1.62 17.29
C LEU A 285 0.18 -0.21 17.34
N GLN A 286 -0.36 0.68 18.17
CA GLN A 286 0.19 2.01 18.40
C GLN A 286 1.58 1.90 19.07
N ALA A 287 1.74 0.99 20.03
CA ALA A 287 3.03 0.71 20.65
C ALA A 287 4.05 0.20 19.62
N ILE A 288 3.66 -0.71 18.74
CA ILE A 288 4.52 -1.19 17.64
C ILE A 288 4.91 -0.03 16.71
N TRP A 289 3.94 0.81 16.32
CA TRP A 289 4.16 1.95 15.44
C TRP A 289 5.23 2.91 15.98
N TYR A 290 5.13 3.29 17.26
CA TYR A 290 6.12 4.18 17.87
C TYR A 290 7.45 3.51 18.22
N ALA A 291 7.48 2.18 18.34
CA ALA A 291 8.70 1.43 18.58
C ALA A 291 9.56 1.23 17.32
N ARG A 292 9.03 1.50 16.12
CA ARG A 292 9.81 1.42 14.89
C ARG A 292 11.01 2.39 14.94
N PRO A 293 12.23 1.95 14.59
CA PRO A 293 13.43 2.80 14.71
C PRO A 293 13.35 4.13 13.94
N ASP A 294 12.86 4.09 12.70
CA ASP A 294 12.72 5.26 11.84
C ASP A 294 11.71 6.28 12.38
N ILE A 295 10.64 5.80 13.01
CA ILE A 295 9.63 6.64 13.65
C ILE A 295 10.12 7.18 14.98
N ALA A 296 10.73 6.34 15.81
CA ALA A 296 11.31 6.78 17.07
C ALA A 296 12.32 7.91 16.83
N GLU A 297 13.22 7.74 15.85
CA GLU A 297 14.18 8.77 15.43
C GLU A 297 13.49 10.03 14.90
N LEU A 298 12.54 9.89 13.98
CA LEU A 298 11.78 11.02 13.44
C LEU A 298 11.04 11.80 14.54
N MET A 299 10.64 11.16 15.63
CA MET A 299 9.89 11.77 16.72
C MET A 299 10.75 12.47 17.76
N LEU A 300 12.07 12.24 17.80
CA LEU A 300 13.00 13.01 18.64
C LEU A 300 13.02 14.47 18.18
N GLU A 301 12.72 15.44 19.04
CA GLU A 301 12.82 16.86 18.67
C GLU A 301 14.25 17.20 18.22
N PRO A 302 14.44 17.98 17.14
CA PRO A 302 15.77 18.37 16.72
C PRO A 302 16.42 19.20 17.84
N VAL A 303 17.60 18.76 18.28
CA VAL A 303 18.47 19.51 19.21
C VAL A 303 19.02 20.75 18.53
#